data_AF-A0A9E5I615-F1
#
_entry.id   AF-A0A9E5I615-F1
#
_cell.length_a   1.000
_cell.length_b   1.000
_cell.length_c   1.000
_cell.angle_alpha   90.00
_cell.angle_beta   90.00
_cell.angle_gamma   90.00
#
_symmetry.space_group_name_H-M   'P 1'
#
loop_
_entity.id
_entity.type
_entity.pdbx_description
1 polymer ?
#
loop_
_entity_poly.entity_id
_entity_poly.type
_entity_poly.pdbx_seq_one_letter_code
_entity_poly.pdbx_strand_id
1 'polypeptide(L)'
;MSRTLTVSQASQTITFNTLSAKTFGDAAFSLTATGGASGNAVTYSSSNTNVATVSGSTVTVVGVGTTTITANQAGNSNYSAATTVSRTLTVVQASQTITFGALSPVNIGVAPFV
;
A
#
# COMPACT_ATOMS: atom_id res chain seq x y z
N MET A 1 5.38 -34.57 44.33
CA MET A 1 6.27 -33.51 43.81
C MET A 1 6.03 -33.38 42.30
N SER A 2 5.19 -32.43 41.85
CA SER A 2 5.05 -32.11 40.42
C SER A 2 6.09 -31.06 40.06
N ARG A 3 6.95 -31.34 39.09
CA ARG A 3 7.89 -30.37 38.50
C ARG A 3 7.24 -29.76 37.27
N THR A 4 7.22 -28.44 37.18
CA THR A 4 6.76 -27.72 36.00
C THR A 4 7.88 -27.62 34.97
N LEU A 5 7.59 -28.01 33.73
CA LEU A 5 8.46 -27.80 32.58
C LEU A 5 7.97 -26.55 31.84
N THR A 6 8.79 -25.51 31.82
CA THR A 6 8.48 -24.31 31.04
C THR A 6 9.00 -24.50 29.62
N VAL A 7 8.08 -24.70 28.67
CA VAL A 7 8.42 -24.67 27.24
C VAL A 7 8.25 -23.22 26.76
N SER A 8 9.35 -22.59 26.33
CA SER A 8 9.28 -21.27 25.69
C SER A 8 8.81 -21.39 24.25
N GLN A 9 8.07 -20.40 23.77
CA GLN A 9 7.70 -20.30 22.36
C GLN A 9 8.95 -20.06 21.49
N ALA A 10 8.95 -20.62 20.28
CA ALA A 10 9.97 -20.38 19.26
C ALA A 10 9.77 -19.02 18.57
N SER A 11 10.85 -18.42 18.06
CA SER A 11 10.74 -17.20 17.26
C SER A 11 10.25 -17.50 15.83
N GLN A 12 9.68 -16.49 15.19
CA GLN A 12 9.28 -16.53 13.78
C GLN A 12 9.47 -15.16 13.13
N THR A 13 9.52 -15.14 11.80
CA THR A 13 9.80 -13.95 11.01
C THR A 13 8.79 -13.80 9.87
N ILE A 14 8.52 -12.56 9.48
CA ILE A 14 7.73 -12.22 8.29
C ILE A 14 8.69 -11.64 7.26
N THR A 15 8.51 -11.97 5.99
CA THR A 15 9.17 -11.29 4.88
C THR A 15 8.15 -10.43 4.14
N PHE A 16 8.39 -9.13 4.07
CA PHE A 16 7.55 -8.19 3.33
C PHE A 16 8.44 -7.32 2.43
N ASN A 17 8.30 -7.48 1.11
CA ASN A 17 9.17 -6.85 0.14
C ASN A 17 8.88 -5.35 0.00
N THR A 18 9.85 -4.59 -0.50
CA THR A 18 9.66 -3.16 -0.80
C THR A 18 8.54 -2.96 -1.80
N LEU A 19 7.72 -1.94 -1.56
CA LEU A 19 6.63 -1.58 -2.45
C LEU A 19 7.15 -0.66 -3.56
N SER A 20 6.71 -0.89 -4.79
CA SER A 20 6.94 0.04 -5.88
C SER A 20 6.10 1.30 -5.68
N ALA A 21 6.62 2.44 -6.16
CA ALA A 21 5.82 3.66 -6.23
C ALA A 21 4.56 3.44 -7.09
N LYS A 22 3.50 4.17 -6.75
CA LYS A 22 2.22 4.18 -7.46
C LYS A 22 1.93 5.57 -7.97
N THR A 23 1.03 5.63 -8.93
CA THR A 23 0.53 6.90 -9.47
C THR A 23 -0.90 7.10 -8.98
N PHE A 24 -1.27 8.34 -8.68
CA PHE A 24 -2.65 8.67 -8.37
C PHE A 24 -3.56 8.28 -9.55
N GLY A 25 -4.62 7.51 -9.25
CA GLY A 25 -5.51 6.92 -10.27
C GLY A 25 -5.17 5.47 -10.65
N ASP A 26 -4.05 4.92 -10.16
CA ASP A 26 -3.77 3.49 -10.30
C ASP A 26 -4.88 2.65 -9.65
N ALA A 27 -5.16 1.49 -10.25
CA ALA A 27 -6.08 0.52 -9.67
C ALA A 27 -5.59 0.00 -8.31
N ALA A 28 -6.53 -0.48 -7.50
CA ALA A 28 -6.19 -1.17 -6.25
C ALA A 28 -5.27 -2.37 -6.52
N PHE A 29 -4.33 -2.62 -5.61
CA PHE A 29 -3.33 -3.66 -5.76
C PHE A 29 -3.20 -4.50 -4.49
N SER A 30 -2.75 -5.74 -4.65
CA SER A 30 -2.58 -6.66 -3.54
C SER A 30 -1.18 -6.61 -2.96
N LEU A 31 -1.10 -6.67 -1.63
CA LEU A 31 0.13 -6.85 -0.87
C LEU A 31 0.48 -8.34 -0.79
N THR A 32 1.77 -8.62 -0.87
CA THR A 32 2.31 -9.96 -0.70
C THR A 32 3.38 -9.95 0.39
N ALA A 33 3.15 -10.72 1.45
CA ALA A 33 4.15 -11.00 2.47
C ALA A 33 4.15 -12.50 2.75
N THR A 34 5.32 -13.03 3.06
CA THR A 34 5.49 -14.42 3.49
C THR A 34 5.45 -14.45 5.02
N GLY A 35 4.43 -15.09 5.57
CA GLY A 35 4.30 -15.32 7.02
C GLY A 35 5.31 -16.35 7.54
N GLY A 36 5.53 -16.31 8.86
CA GLY A 36 6.39 -17.24 9.58
C GLY A 36 5.71 -18.54 9.98
N ALA A 37 6.46 -19.35 10.73
CA ALA A 37 6.13 -20.74 11.07
C ALA A 37 4.87 -20.92 11.94
N SER A 38 4.30 -19.85 12.53
CA SER A 38 3.00 -19.95 13.21
C SER A 38 1.86 -20.34 12.28
N GLY A 39 1.99 -20.10 10.97
CA GLY A 39 0.94 -20.35 9.98
C GLY A 39 -0.26 -19.40 10.08
N ASN A 40 -0.22 -18.42 10.99
CA ASN A 40 -1.27 -17.42 11.12
C ASN A 40 -1.29 -16.45 9.93
N ALA A 41 -2.43 -15.82 9.67
CA ALA A 41 -2.56 -14.83 8.62
C ALA A 41 -1.69 -13.59 8.89
N VAL A 42 -1.09 -13.03 7.83
CA VAL A 42 -0.44 -11.73 7.87
C VAL A 42 -1.51 -10.64 7.72
N THR A 43 -1.47 -9.65 8.60
CA THR A 43 -2.34 -8.48 8.61
C THR A 43 -1.56 -7.23 8.23
N TYR A 44 -2.26 -6.25 7.69
CA TYR A 44 -1.66 -5.03 7.17
C TYR A 44 -2.36 -3.78 7.71
N SER A 45 -1.60 -2.70 7.90
CA SER A 45 -2.14 -1.39 8.26
C SER A 45 -1.40 -0.28 7.51
N SER A 46 -2.09 0.83 7.27
CA SER A 46 -1.52 2.05 6.69
C SER A 46 -1.39 3.12 7.77
N SER A 47 -0.27 3.83 7.80
CA SER A 47 -0.07 4.96 8.72
C SER A 47 -0.82 6.22 8.30
N ASN A 48 -1.25 6.30 7.03
CA ASN A 48 -1.96 7.45 6.48
C ASN A 48 -3.00 7.01 5.43
N THR A 49 -4.27 7.01 5.85
CA THR A 49 -5.41 6.63 5.01
C THR A 49 -5.76 7.67 3.94
N ASN A 50 -5.28 8.91 4.06
CA ASN A 50 -5.47 9.94 3.05
C ASN A 50 -4.58 9.70 1.81
N VAL A 51 -3.53 8.89 1.96
CA VAL A 51 -2.65 8.48 0.86
C VAL A 51 -3.05 7.11 0.35
N ALA A 52 -3.20 6.12 1.23
CA ALA A 52 -3.69 4.79 0.86
C ALA A 52 -4.42 4.09 2.01
N THR A 53 -5.53 3.42 1.69
CA THR A 53 -6.28 2.56 2.63
C THR A 53 -5.95 1.10 2.38
N VAL A 54 -6.12 0.27 3.42
CA VAL A 54 -5.85 -1.17 3.36
C VAL A 54 -7.07 -1.93 3.86
N SER A 55 -7.56 -2.89 3.07
CA SER A 55 -8.62 -3.83 3.44
C SER A 55 -8.15 -5.25 3.17
N GLY A 56 -7.95 -6.03 4.23
CA GLY A 56 -7.26 -7.33 4.14
C GLY A 56 -5.83 -7.14 3.63
N SER A 57 -5.53 -7.68 2.45
CA SER A 57 -4.27 -7.49 1.73
C SER A 57 -4.39 -6.51 0.55
N THR A 58 -5.54 -5.89 0.32
CA THR A 58 -5.74 -4.97 -0.81
C THR A 58 -5.51 -3.53 -0.38
N VAL A 59 -4.68 -2.83 -1.15
CA VAL A 59 -4.40 -1.40 -1.00
C VAL A 59 -5.18 -0.62 -2.05
N THR A 60 -5.88 0.41 -1.62
CA THR A 60 -6.53 1.40 -2.50
C THR A 60 -5.80 2.74 -2.37
N VAL A 61 -5.37 3.29 -3.51
CA VAL A 61 -4.74 4.61 -3.57
C VAL A 61 -5.81 5.69 -3.40
N VAL A 62 -5.60 6.62 -2.48
CA VAL A 62 -6.55 7.69 -2.14
C VAL A 62 -6.01 9.08 -2.46
N GLY A 63 -4.69 9.28 -2.38
CA GLY A 63 -4.09 10.59 -2.60
C GLY A 63 -2.58 10.53 -2.83
N VAL A 64 -2.05 11.62 -3.38
CA VAL A 64 -0.61 11.80 -3.59
C VAL A 64 0.08 12.00 -2.23
N GLY A 65 1.25 11.40 -2.04
CA GLY A 65 2.02 11.50 -0.81
C GLY A 65 2.73 10.19 -0.45
N THR A 66 3.14 10.08 0.81
CA THR A 66 3.79 8.87 1.34
C THR A 66 3.00 8.30 2.52
N THR A 67 2.96 6.98 2.60
CA THR A 67 2.41 6.25 3.75
C THR A 67 3.28 5.02 4.04
N THR A 68 3.31 4.60 5.30
CA THR A 68 3.98 3.38 5.72
C THR A 68 2.95 2.28 5.84
N ILE A 69 3.15 1.19 5.10
CA ILE A 69 2.38 -0.04 5.22
C ILE A 69 3.13 -0.99 6.16
N THR A 70 2.47 -1.43 7.23
CA THR A 70 3.06 -2.35 8.22
C THR A 70 2.43 -3.72 8.10
N ALA A 71 3.25 -4.75 7.92
CA ALA A 71 2.87 -6.16 7.97
C ALA A 71 3.09 -6.74 9.37
N ASN A 72 2.10 -7.45 9.90
CA ASN A 72 2.12 -8.06 11.22
C ASN A 72 1.56 -9.49 11.19
N GLN A 73 2.11 -10.38 12.00
CA GLN A 73 1.65 -11.75 12.15
C GLN A 73 1.69 -12.13 13.63
N ALA A 74 0.54 -12.49 14.17
CA ALA A 74 0.41 -12.93 15.54
C ALA A 74 1.11 -14.28 15.76
N GLY A 75 1.56 -14.50 16.99
CA GLY A 75 2.04 -15.79 17.47
C GLY A 75 0.93 -16.82 17.67
N ASN A 76 1.31 -18.02 18.06
CA ASN A 76 0.42 -19.07 18.51
C ASN A 76 1.03 -19.79 19.73
N SER A 77 0.48 -20.94 20.13
CA SER A 77 0.94 -21.72 21.28
C SER A 77 2.43 -22.10 21.23
N ASN A 78 3.00 -22.23 20.02
CA ASN A 78 4.35 -22.72 19.77
C ASN A 78 5.31 -21.62 19.31
N TYR A 79 4.80 -20.51 18.76
CA TYR A 79 5.62 -19.44 18.17
C TYR A 79 5.21 -18.06 18.68
N SER A 80 6.18 -17.25 19.11
CA SER A 80 5.98 -15.86 19.53
C SER A 80 5.52 -14.98 18.36
N ALA A 81 4.86 -13.85 18.61
CA ALA A 81 4.53 -12.89 17.54
C ALA A 81 5.79 -12.48 16.76
N ALA A 82 5.68 -12.40 15.44
CA ALA A 82 6.80 -11.99 14.60
C ALA A 82 7.04 -10.48 14.73
N THR A 83 8.30 -10.05 14.62
CA THR A 83 8.62 -8.63 14.51
C THR A 83 7.93 -8.04 13.27
N THR A 84 7.18 -6.96 13.45
CA THR A 84 6.48 -6.29 12.35
C THR A 84 7.46 -5.75 11.32
N VAL A 85 7.08 -5.81 10.04
CA VAL A 85 7.90 -5.28 8.93
C VAL A 85 7.14 -4.15 8.26
N SER A 86 7.75 -2.98 8.20
CA SER A 86 7.17 -1.79 7.57
C SER A 86 7.82 -1.49 6.21
N ARG A 87 7.01 -0.97 5.28
CA ARG A 87 7.43 -0.58 3.92
C ARG A 87 6.77 0.73 3.52
N THR A 88 7.56 1.63 2.97
CA THR A 88 7.04 2.91 2.46
C THR A 88 6.36 2.69 1.12
N LEU A 89 5.16 3.23 0.98
CA LEU A 89 4.45 3.40 -0.28
C LEU A 89 4.48 4.89 -0.63
N THR A 90 4.99 5.18 -1.83
CA THR A 90 4.97 6.54 -2.40
C THR A 90 3.95 6.57 -3.53
N VAL A 91 3.03 7.53 -3.45
CA VAL A 91 2.06 7.83 -4.51
C VAL A 91 2.44 9.17 -5.14
N VAL A 92 2.73 9.15 -6.44
CA VAL A 92 3.07 10.34 -7.22
C VAL A 92 1.89 10.83 -8.04
N GLN A 93 1.95 12.08 -8.49
CA GLN A 93 0.92 12.65 -9.35
C GLN A 93 0.95 12.00 -10.75
N ALA A 94 -0.22 11.77 -11.35
CA ALA A 94 -0.31 11.38 -12.75
C ALA A 94 0.08 12.54 -13.67
N SER A 95 0.86 12.24 -14.70
CA SER A 95 1.10 13.20 -15.78
C SER A 95 -0.19 13.42 -16.57
N GLN A 96 -0.67 14.66 -16.62
CA GLN A 96 -1.78 15.05 -17.49
C GLN A 96 -1.25 15.86 -18.67
N THR A 97 -1.61 15.46 -19.89
CA THR A 97 -1.37 16.26 -21.09
C THR A 97 -2.70 16.82 -21.59
N ILE A 98 -2.74 18.13 -21.86
CA ILE A 98 -3.86 18.80 -22.53
C ILE A 98 -3.35 19.21 -23.91
N THR A 99 -3.95 18.67 -24.96
CA THR A 99 -3.63 19.03 -26.35
C THR A 99 -4.75 19.88 -26.92
N PHE A 100 -4.41 21.10 -27.34
CA PHE A 100 -5.33 21.90 -28.15
C PHE A 100 -5.20 21.48 -29.62
N GLY A 101 -6.35 21.37 -30.31
CA GLY A 101 -6.36 21.29 -31.76
C GLY A 101 -5.91 22.62 -32.37
N ALA A 102 -5.42 22.59 -33.61
CA ALA A 102 -5.14 23.82 -34.36
C ALA A 102 -6.43 24.65 -34.47
N LEU A 103 -6.38 25.92 -34.04
CA LEU A 103 -7.49 26.84 -34.24
C LEU A 103 -7.63 27.14 -35.73
N SER A 104 -8.87 27.17 -36.22
CA SER A 104 -9.14 27.68 -37.56
C SER A 104 -8.81 29.19 -37.59
N PRO A 105 -8.06 29.68 -38.60
CA PRO A 105 -7.81 31.10 -38.75
C PRO A 105 -9.13 31.87 -38.88
N VAL A 106 -9.29 32.95 -38.11
CA VAL A 106 -10.36 33.93 -38.35
C VAL A 106 -9.77 35.05 -39.19
N ASN A 107 -10.29 35.25 -40.40
CA ASN A 107 -9.91 36.39 -41.23
C ASN A 107 -10.41 37.69 -40.58
N ILE A 108 -9.53 38.67 -40.40
CA ILE A 108 -9.90 40.02 -39.97
C ILE A 108 -10.77 40.64 -41.08
N GLY A 109 -12.00 41.06 -40.73
CA GLY A 109 -12.93 41.72 -41.66
C GLY A 109 -14.23 40.97 -41.95
N VAL A 110 -14.48 39.80 -41.36
CA VAL A 110 -15.85 39.26 -41.30
C VAL A 110 -16.68 40.13 -40.33
N ALA A 111 -17.87 40.55 -40.77
CA ALA A 111 -18.76 41.41 -39.99
C ALA A 111 -19.02 40.81 -38.59
N PRO A 112 -19.18 41.63 -37.54
CA PRO A 112 -19.43 41.12 -36.21
C PRO A 112 -20.74 40.32 -36.19
N PHE A 113 -20.72 39.26 -35.39
CA PHE A 113 -21.85 38.41 -35.04
C PHE A 113 -23.12 39.26 -34.85
N VAL A 114 -24.15 39.00 -35.66
CA VAL A 114 -25.52 39.50 -35.44
C VAL A 114 -26.26 38.62 -34.44
#